data_AF-A0A562B819-F1
#
_entry.id   AF-A0A562B819-F1
#
_cell.length_a   1.000
_cell.length_b   1.000
_cell.length_c   1.000
_cell.angle_alpha   90.00
_cell.angle_beta   90.00
_cell.angle_gamma   90.00
#
_symmetry.space_group_name_H-M   'P 1'
#
loop_
_entity.id
_entity.type
_entity.pdbx_description
1 polymer ?
#
loop_
_entity_poly.entity_id
_entity_poly.type
_entity_poly.pdbx_seq_one_letter_code
_entity_poly.pdbx_strand_id
1 'polypeptide(L)'
;MQIRYRMLMYRMSRLAGQNNMTSVQEIGFATELAELVVKEGLAERVVAELFDHEDAQIRRIAVNAIRRTGRYDVPGLQAALIRRLADAEPWVRHDAAWVVQDSRMDGGLLRAALRRLAGNVQLPQDAVRAKSAPGDALLQAQVRARQTLDALLKKDAQAALAALRASLATFSALNKEPYNSGTVGQLNLARRELQRRIAGRALARSAKLTFRRVEGPDGKPVFAETARREIGAGEDGGE
;
A
#
# COMPACT_ATOMS: atom_id res chain seq x y z
N MET A 1 -20.77 11.63 -23.09
CA MET A 1 -20.21 11.71 -21.72
C MET A 1 -18.76 12.20 -21.68
N GLN A 2 -17.87 11.81 -22.61
CA GLN A 2 -16.45 12.25 -22.62
C GLN A 2 -16.17 13.77 -22.74
N ILE A 3 -17.18 14.58 -23.07
CA ILE A 3 -16.97 16.01 -23.34
C ILE A 3 -16.69 16.78 -22.04
N ARG A 4 -17.37 16.47 -20.92
CA ARG A 4 -17.17 17.15 -19.64
C ARG A 4 -15.76 16.93 -19.10
N TYR A 5 -15.31 15.68 -19.09
CA TYR A 5 -13.93 15.34 -18.71
C TYR A 5 -12.90 16.04 -19.60
N ARG A 6 -13.08 16.02 -20.93
CA ARG A 6 -12.16 16.71 -21.87
C ARG A 6 -12.16 18.23 -21.66
N MET A 7 -13.31 18.85 -21.41
CA MET A 7 -13.40 20.28 -21.11
C MET A 7 -12.70 20.63 -19.79
N LEU A 8 -12.87 19.80 -18.75
CA LEU A 8 -12.19 19.96 -17.48
C LEU A 8 -10.68 19.85 -17.65
N MET A 9 -10.22 18.81 -18.35
CA MET A 9 -8.80 18.63 -18.67
C MET A 9 -8.23 19.82 -19.44
N TYR A 10 -8.93 20.29 -20.47
CA TYR A 10 -8.50 21.47 -21.22
C TYR A 10 -8.37 22.72 -20.33
N ARG A 11 -9.34 22.97 -19.44
CA ARG A 11 -9.27 24.11 -18.49
C ARG A 11 -8.09 23.98 -17.53
N MET A 12 -7.87 22.78 -16.97
CA MET A 12 -6.76 22.50 -16.07
C MET A 12 -5.42 22.70 -16.78
N SER A 13 -5.20 22.05 -17.93
CA SER A 13 -3.96 22.15 -18.70
C SER A 13 -3.67 23.57 -19.18
N ARG A 14 -4.69 24.33 -19.56
CA ARG A 14 -4.51 25.74 -19.96
C ARG A 14 -4.04 26.61 -18.80
N LEU A 15 -4.61 26.45 -17.61
CA LEU A 15 -4.23 27.26 -16.44
C LEU A 15 -2.88 26.84 -15.88
N ALA A 16 -2.61 25.53 -15.85
CA ALA A 16 -1.33 24.98 -15.40
C ALA A 16 -0.19 25.40 -16.34
N GLY A 17 -0.37 25.28 -17.66
CA GLY A 17 0.62 25.71 -18.64
C GLY A 17 0.90 27.22 -18.67
N GLN A 18 0.02 28.03 -18.08
CA GLN A 18 0.22 29.47 -17.91
C GLN A 18 0.80 29.84 -16.54
N ASN A 19 1.07 28.87 -15.66
CA ASN A 19 1.43 29.07 -14.24
C ASN A 19 0.46 30.01 -13.49
N ASN A 20 -0.80 30.07 -13.94
CA ASN A 20 -1.83 30.96 -13.41
C ASN A 20 -2.81 30.25 -12.47
N MET A 21 -2.55 28.99 -12.15
CA MET A 21 -3.44 28.19 -11.32
C MET A 21 -3.18 28.45 -9.84
N THR A 22 -4.18 29.02 -9.17
CA THR A 22 -4.16 29.28 -7.74
C THR A 22 -4.51 28.03 -6.93
N SER A 23 -4.10 27.97 -5.66
CA SER A 23 -4.42 26.85 -4.76
C SER A 23 -5.93 26.61 -4.60
N VAL A 24 -6.74 27.67 -4.66
CA VAL A 24 -8.21 27.56 -4.60
C VAL A 24 -8.76 26.89 -5.85
N GLN A 25 -8.20 27.21 -7.02
CA GLN A 25 -8.58 26.56 -8.28
C GLN A 25 -8.13 25.10 -8.31
N GLU A 26 -6.95 24.75 -7.79
CA GLU A 26 -6.53 23.34 -7.64
C GLU A 26 -7.56 22.54 -6.83
N ILE A 27 -8.03 23.10 -5.72
CA ILE A 27 -9.05 22.49 -4.87
C ILE A 27 -10.40 22.36 -5.61
N GLY A 28 -10.79 23.40 -6.34
CA GLY A 28 -12.00 23.41 -7.17
C GLY A 28 -11.97 22.31 -8.23
N PHE A 29 -10.90 22.25 -9.01
CA PHE A 29 -10.73 21.22 -10.05
C PHE A 29 -10.64 19.81 -9.48
N ALA A 30 -9.98 19.62 -8.34
CA ALA A 30 -9.96 18.32 -7.67
C ALA A 30 -11.36 17.87 -7.24
N THR A 31 -12.23 18.81 -6.86
CA THR A 31 -13.62 18.54 -6.49
C THR A 31 -14.46 18.22 -7.72
N GLU A 32 -14.39 19.05 -8.76
CA GLU A 32 -15.06 18.80 -10.05
C GLU A 32 -14.65 17.44 -10.64
N LEU A 33 -13.35 17.11 -10.59
CA LEU A 33 -12.83 15.83 -11.07
C LEU A 33 -13.32 14.66 -10.21
N ALA A 34 -13.32 14.79 -8.89
CA ALA A 34 -13.84 13.75 -7.99
C ALA A 34 -15.32 13.44 -8.26
N GLU A 35 -16.13 14.46 -8.52
CA GLU A 35 -17.53 14.25 -8.91
C GLU A 35 -17.67 13.47 -10.21
N LEU A 36 -16.86 13.81 -11.23
CA LEU A 36 -16.87 13.07 -12.50
C LEU A 36 -16.40 11.62 -12.30
N VAL A 37 -15.40 11.39 -11.45
CA VAL A 37 -14.95 10.03 -11.13
C VAL A 37 -16.08 9.20 -10.52
N VAL A 38 -16.84 9.78 -9.57
CA VAL A 38 -17.95 9.07 -8.92
C VAL A 38 -19.14 8.86 -9.86
N LYS A 39 -19.51 9.88 -10.65
CA LYS A 39 -20.68 9.85 -11.54
C LYS A 39 -20.44 9.00 -12.81
N GLU A 40 -19.23 9.04 -13.36
CA GLU A 40 -18.91 8.46 -14.67
C GLU A 40 -17.93 7.27 -14.58
N GLY A 41 -17.47 6.89 -13.38
CA GLY A 41 -16.59 5.72 -13.20
C GLY A 41 -15.18 5.90 -13.77
N LEU A 42 -14.68 7.14 -13.84
CA LEU A 42 -13.43 7.48 -14.54
C LEU A 42 -12.16 7.25 -13.70
N ALA A 43 -12.24 6.53 -12.59
CA ALA A 43 -11.13 6.42 -11.63
C ALA A 43 -9.87 5.81 -12.26
N GLU A 44 -10.03 4.70 -13.00
CA GLU A 44 -8.93 4.03 -13.70
C GLU A 44 -8.26 4.95 -14.71
N ARG A 45 -9.07 5.69 -15.47
CA ARG A 45 -8.58 6.66 -16.45
C ARG A 45 -7.80 7.78 -15.79
N VAL A 46 -8.30 8.34 -14.68
CA VAL A 46 -7.61 9.38 -13.92
C VAL A 46 -6.27 8.87 -13.39
N VAL A 47 -6.21 7.64 -12.88
CA VAL A 47 -4.97 7.03 -12.40
C VAL A 47 -4.00 6.78 -13.55
N ALA A 48 -4.47 6.33 -14.71
CA ALA A 48 -3.61 6.05 -15.86
C ALA A 48 -3.09 7.31 -16.56
N GLU A 49 -3.93 8.33 -16.73
CA GLU A 49 -3.61 9.53 -17.52
C GLU A 49 -2.99 10.65 -16.67
N LEU A 50 -3.47 10.86 -15.45
CA LEU A 50 -3.18 12.10 -14.71
C LEU A 50 -2.13 11.95 -13.61
N PHE A 51 -1.94 10.75 -13.06
CA PHE A 51 -0.94 10.55 -12.01
C PHE A 51 0.50 10.68 -12.52
N ASP A 52 0.73 10.44 -13.81
CA ASP A 52 2.05 10.56 -14.44
C ASP A 52 2.12 11.77 -15.40
N HIS A 53 1.18 12.72 -15.29
CA HIS A 53 1.17 13.95 -16.09
C HIS A 53 2.45 14.79 -15.87
N GLU A 54 2.93 15.50 -16.88
CA GLU A 54 4.17 16.29 -16.83
C GLU A 54 4.09 17.42 -15.79
N ASP A 55 2.96 18.13 -15.78
CA ASP A 55 2.65 19.20 -14.83
C ASP A 55 2.35 18.68 -13.41
N ALA A 56 3.09 19.20 -12.42
CA ALA A 56 2.96 18.79 -11.02
C ALA A 56 1.62 19.17 -10.39
N GLN A 57 1.02 20.30 -10.79
CA GLN A 57 -0.28 20.73 -10.27
C GLN A 57 -1.38 19.78 -10.75
N ILE A 58 -1.31 19.31 -12.00
CA ILE A 58 -2.27 18.32 -12.53
C ILE A 58 -2.15 17.00 -11.78
N ARG A 59 -0.92 16.52 -11.53
CA ARG A 59 -0.70 15.32 -10.71
C ARG A 59 -1.31 15.49 -9.31
N ARG A 60 -1.09 16.66 -8.69
CA ARG A 60 -1.65 16.99 -7.37
C ARG A 60 -3.18 17.02 -7.37
N ILE A 61 -3.80 17.61 -8.40
CA ILE A 61 -5.25 17.62 -8.58
C ILE A 61 -5.80 16.19 -8.69
N ALA A 62 -5.14 15.33 -9.47
CA ALA A 62 -5.55 13.93 -9.63
C ALA A 62 -5.49 13.14 -8.32
N VAL A 63 -4.40 13.28 -7.56
CA VAL A 63 -4.26 12.61 -6.24
C VAL A 63 -5.34 13.10 -5.27
N ASN A 64 -5.58 14.40 -5.20
CA ASN A 64 -6.61 14.97 -4.34
C ASN A 64 -8.03 14.58 -4.78
N ALA A 65 -8.28 14.46 -6.09
CA ALA A 65 -9.56 14.02 -6.61
C ALA A 65 -9.85 12.57 -6.16
N ILE A 66 -8.90 11.65 -6.32
CA ILE A 66 -9.04 10.27 -5.84
C ILE A 66 -9.28 10.25 -4.33
N ARG A 67 -8.53 11.02 -3.53
CA ARG A 67 -8.76 11.13 -2.08
C ARG A 67 -10.20 11.53 -1.76
N ARG A 68 -10.72 12.56 -2.45
CA ARG A 68 -12.07 13.10 -2.23
C ARG A 68 -13.17 12.11 -2.58
N THR A 69 -12.93 11.17 -3.49
CA THR A 69 -13.91 10.12 -3.79
C THR A 69 -14.12 9.15 -2.64
N GLY A 70 -13.11 8.96 -1.78
CA GLY A 70 -13.09 7.90 -0.76
C GLY A 70 -13.10 6.48 -1.32
N ARG A 71 -12.99 6.32 -2.65
CA ARG A 71 -12.97 5.03 -3.35
C ARG A 71 -11.54 4.72 -3.76
N TYR A 72 -10.98 3.70 -3.11
CA TYR A 72 -9.56 3.33 -3.25
C TYR A 72 -9.38 1.97 -3.95
N ASP A 73 -10.48 1.33 -4.32
CA ASP A 73 -10.58 0.09 -5.09
C ASP A 73 -10.35 0.32 -6.59
N VAL A 74 -9.33 1.11 -6.92
CA VAL A 74 -8.98 1.45 -8.31
C VAL A 74 -7.78 0.62 -8.75
N PRO A 75 -7.91 -0.16 -9.84
CA PRO A 75 -6.79 -0.90 -10.42
C PRO A 75 -5.56 0.00 -10.64
N GLY A 76 -4.39 -0.49 -10.21
CA GLY A 76 -3.12 0.22 -10.40
C GLY A 76 -2.88 1.41 -9.45
N LEU A 77 -3.85 1.81 -8.62
CA LEU A 77 -3.70 2.97 -7.72
C LEU A 77 -2.52 2.82 -6.75
N GLN A 78 -2.33 1.64 -6.15
CA GLN A 78 -1.20 1.41 -5.24
C GLN A 78 0.15 1.61 -5.93
N ALA A 79 0.31 1.11 -7.16
CA ALA A 79 1.54 1.28 -7.94
C ALA A 79 1.76 2.75 -8.32
N ALA A 80 0.69 3.47 -8.68
CA ALA A 80 0.75 4.89 -8.97
C ALA A 80 1.14 5.71 -7.73
N LEU A 81 0.57 5.41 -6.56
CA LEU A 81 0.91 6.07 -5.29
C LEU A 81 2.37 5.83 -4.90
N ILE A 82 2.91 4.64 -5.10
CA ILE A 82 4.35 4.36 -4.86
C ILE A 82 5.24 5.28 -5.69
N ARG A 83 4.89 5.52 -6.97
CA ARG A 83 5.62 6.50 -7.81
C ARG A 83 5.47 7.92 -7.27
N ARG A 84 4.26 8.32 -6.85
CA ARG A 84 3.99 9.68 -6.34
C ARG A 84 4.61 9.96 -4.97
N LEU A 85 4.88 8.95 -4.15
CA LEU A 85 5.67 9.11 -2.93
C LEU A 85 7.13 9.53 -3.21
N ALA A 86 7.61 9.32 -4.44
CA ALA A 86 8.93 9.73 -4.92
C ALA A 86 8.87 10.84 -5.98
N ASP A 87 7.75 11.58 -6.08
CA ASP A 87 7.57 12.69 -7.03
C ASP A 87 8.67 13.75 -6.89
N ALA A 88 8.95 14.57 -7.90
CA ALA A 88 9.85 15.72 -7.70
C ALA A 88 9.23 16.75 -6.74
N GLU A 89 7.91 16.96 -6.83
CA GLU A 89 7.18 17.98 -6.11
C GLU A 89 6.80 17.52 -4.68
N PRO A 90 7.25 18.19 -3.61
CA PRO A 90 6.99 17.76 -2.24
C PRO A 90 5.51 17.72 -1.86
N TRP A 91 4.69 18.65 -2.37
CA TRP A 91 3.25 18.65 -2.11
C TRP A 91 2.54 17.42 -2.69
N VAL A 92 2.99 16.90 -3.83
CA VAL A 92 2.45 15.66 -4.40
C VAL A 92 2.81 14.48 -3.51
N ARG A 93 4.03 14.43 -2.97
CA ARG A 93 4.46 13.39 -2.02
C ARG A 93 3.60 13.41 -0.75
N HIS A 94 3.35 14.61 -0.21
CA HIS A 94 2.49 14.80 0.95
C HIS A 94 1.07 14.25 0.70
N ASP A 95 0.46 14.64 -0.41
CA ASP A 95 -0.91 14.25 -0.74
C ASP A 95 -1.01 12.75 -1.04
N ALA A 96 0.02 12.15 -1.66
CA ALA A 96 0.10 10.70 -1.86
C ALA A 96 0.20 9.94 -0.52
N ALA A 97 1.03 10.41 0.41
CA ALA A 97 1.12 9.81 1.75
C ALA A 97 -0.22 9.88 2.50
N TRP A 98 -0.97 10.97 2.34
CA TRP A 98 -2.31 11.12 2.90
C TRP A 98 -3.28 10.09 2.32
N VAL A 99 -3.31 9.92 0.99
CA VAL A 99 -4.16 8.90 0.35
C VAL A 99 -3.84 7.50 0.87
N VAL A 100 -2.55 7.18 1.05
CA VAL A 100 -2.14 5.89 1.63
C VAL A 100 -2.68 5.70 3.05
N GLN A 101 -2.64 6.76 3.87
CA GLN A 101 -3.18 6.72 5.22
C GLN A 101 -4.70 6.48 5.23
N ASP A 102 -5.45 7.26 4.43
CA ASP A 102 -6.92 7.21 4.40
C ASP A 102 -7.43 5.89 3.82
N SER A 103 -6.78 5.40 2.77
CA SER A 103 -7.10 4.11 2.13
C SER A 103 -6.72 2.90 2.97
N ARG A 104 -5.88 3.10 4.00
CA ARG A 104 -5.28 2.03 4.82
C ARG A 104 -4.57 0.96 3.97
N MET A 105 -4.11 1.34 2.77
CA MET A 105 -3.35 0.47 1.88
C MET A 105 -2.04 0.10 2.54
N ASP A 106 -1.65 -1.15 2.34
CA ASP A 106 -0.45 -1.69 2.95
C ASP A 106 0.25 -2.67 2.03
N GLY A 107 1.57 -2.68 2.11
CA GLY A 107 2.43 -3.54 1.30
C GLY A 107 3.90 -3.24 1.54
N GLY A 108 4.76 -4.24 1.35
CA GLY A 108 6.20 -4.11 1.60
C GLY A 108 6.84 -2.95 0.82
N LEU A 109 6.47 -2.82 -0.47
CA LEU A 109 6.94 -1.72 -1.33
C LEU A 109 6.43 -0.36 -0.88
N LEU A 110 5.17 -0.27 -0.46
CA LEU A 110 4.57 0.97 0.04
C LEU A 110 5.24 1.43 1.33
N ARG A 111 5.49 0.51 2.26
CA ARG A 111 6.25 0.80 3.49
C ARG A 111 7.68 1.23 3.19
N ALA A 112 8.34 0.60 2.21
CA ALA A 112 9.68 1.00 1.80
C ALA A 112 9.68 2.42 1.21
N ALA A 113 8.70 2.77 0.37
CA ALA A 113 8.53 4.11 -0.18
C ALA A 113 8.27 5.15 0.92
N LEU A 114 7.38 4.85 1.88
CA LEU A 114 7.10 5.72 3.03
C LEU A 114 8.33 5.92 3.92
N ARG A 115 9.14 4.89 4.16
CA ARG A 115 10.41 5.02 4.90
C ARG A 115 11.41 5.92 4.19
N ARG A 116 11.56 5.75 2.87
CA ARG A 116 12.42 6.60 2.05
C ARG A 116 11.98 8.06 2.10
N LEU A 117 10.67 8.30 1.99
CA LEU A 117 10.12 9.65 2.08
C LEU A 117 10.29 10.23 3.50
N ALA A 118 10.01 9.47 4.55
CA ALA A 118 10.13 9.95 5.93
C ALA A 118 11.57 10.32 6.32
N GLY A 119 12.58 9.66 5.74
CA GLY A 119 13.98 9.94 6.03
C GLY A 119 14.30 9.87 7.52
N ASN A 120 14.95 10.91 8.04
CA ASN A 120 15.40 11.00 9.43
C ASN A 120 14.43 11.77 10.35
N VAL A 121 13.19 11.99 9.91
CA VAL A 121 12.21 12.74 10.70
C VAL A 121 11.89 12.06 12.03
N GLN A 122 11.93 12.85 13.09
CA GLN A 122 11.68 12.44 14.47
C GLN A 122 10.36 13.05 14.98
N LEU A 123 9.39 12.18 15.26
CA LEU A 123 8.15 12.57 15.92
C LEU A 123 8.34 12.51 17.46
N PRO A 124 7.79 13.45 18.24
CA PRO A 124 6.82 14.50 17.84
C PRO A 124 7.45 15.85 17.45
N GLN A 125 8.75 16.04 17.63
CA GLN A 125 9.42 17.35 17.51
C GLN A 125 9.27 17.96 16.11
N ASP A 126 9.53 17.18 15.06
CA ASP A 126 9.42 17.66 13.69
C ASP A 126 7.96 17.92 13.26
N ALA A 127 6.99 17.28 13.90
CA ALA A 127 5.58 17.62 13.67
C ALA A 127 5.19 18.98 14.24
N VAL A 128 5.79 19.38 15.37
CA VAL A 128 5.61 20.74 15.90
C VAL A 128 6.30 21.75 14.98
N ARG A 129 7.52 21.43 14.50
CA ARG A 129 8.25 22.27 13.54
C ARG A 129 7.48 22.45 12.23
N ALA A 130 6.91 21.38 11.68
CA ALA A 130 6.08 21.43 10.50
C ALA A 130 4.87 22.35 10.71
N LYS A 131 4.20 22.27 11.87
CA LYS A 131 3.08 23.17 12.19
C LYS A 131 3.49 24.64 12.25
N SER A 132 4.68 24.95 12.77
CA SER A 132 5.19 26.33 12.80
C SER A 132 5.66 26.85 11.44
N ALA A 133 5.97 25.96 10.49
CA ALA A 133 6.45 26.30 9.15
C ALA A 133 5.56 25.66 8.07
N PRO A 134 4.34 26.21 7.82
CA PRO A 134 3.41 25.62 6.86
C PRO A 134 3.91 25.68 5.40
N GLY A 135 4.86 26.56 5.09
CA GLY A 135 5.47 26.69 3.76
C GLY A 135 6.53 25.62 3.45
N ASP A 136 7.04 24.89 4.44
CA ASP A 136 8.04 23.83 4.22
C ASP A 136 7.36 22.54 3.75
N ALA A 137 7.09 22.49 2.45
CA ALA A 137 6.40 21.38 1.80
C ALA A 137 7.12 20.04 1.98
N LEU A 138 8.46 20.05 2.02
CA LEU A 138 9.26 18.84 2.19
C LEU A 138 9.09 18.29 3.60
N LEU A 139 9.28 19.12 4.63
CA LEU A 139 9.10 18.69 6.02
C LEU A 139 7.67 18.17 6.27
N GLN A 140 6.65 18.83 5.71
CA GLN A 140 5.26 18.37 5.77
C GLN A 140 5.11 16.97 5.18
N ALA A 141 5.66 16.73 3.99
CA ALA A 141 5.60 15.42 3.33
C ALA A 141 6.31 14.34 4.16
N GLN A 142 7.48 14.63 4.70
CA GLN A 142 8.27 13.68 5.51
C GLN A 142 7.56 13.33 6.83
N VAL A 143 7.03 14.34 7.54
CA VAL A 143 6.25 14.15 8.77
C VAL A 143 4.99 13.31 8.50
N ARG A 144 4.26 13.62 7.42
CA ARG A 144 3.08 12.85 7.01
C ARG A 144 3.43 11.40 6.70
N ALA A 145 4.50 11.17 5.94
CA ALA A 145 4.97 9.82 5.62
C ALA A 145 5.31 9.03 6.88
N ARG A 146 5.96 9.67 7.85
CA ARG A 146 6.28 9.04 9.13
C ARG A 146 5.04 8.68 9.95
N GLN A 147 4.10 9.61 10.08
CA GLN A 147 2.83 9.37 10.77
C GLN A 147 2.05 8.21 10.13
N THR A 148 2.03 8.16 8.79
CA THR A 148 1.38 7.09 8.04
C THR A 148 2.04 5.74 8.29
N LEU A 149 3.37 5.70 8.28
CA LEU A 149 4.14 4.49 8.57
C LEU A 149 3.88 3.99 10.01
N ASP A 150 3.93 4.88 11.00
CA ASP A 150 3.69 4.51 12.40
C ASP A 150 2.26 3.99 12.60
N ALA A 151 1.26 4.57 11.91
CA ALA A 151 -0.12 4.07 11.93
C ALA A 151 -0.24 2.65 11.35
N LEU A 152 0.42 2.36 10.23
CA LEU A 152 0.45 1.03 9.63
C LEU A 152 1.15 0.01 10.54
N LEU A 153 2.29 0.38 11.13
CA LEU A 153 3.02 -0.50 12.06
C LEU A 153 2.23 -0.79 13.34
N LYS A 154 1.49 0.21 13.86
CA LYS A 154 0.61 0.01 15.02
C LYS A 154 -0.51 -0.99 14.73
N LYS A 155 -1.14 -0.89 13.55
CA LYS A 155 -2.17 -1.84 13.10
C LYS A 155 -1.62 -3.27 13.04
N ASP A 156 -0.44 -3.45 12.45
CA ASP A 156 0.24 -4.75 12.40
C ASP A 156 0.55 -5.33 13.77
N ALA A 157 1.11 -4.50 14.67
CA ALA A 157 1.44 -4.93 16.02
C ALA A 157 0.18 -5.37 16.77
N GLN A 158 -0.94 -4.66 16.61
CA GLN A 158 -2.23 -5.04 17.19
C GLN A 158 -2.75 -6.37 16.61
N ALA A 159 -2.64 -6.58 15.30
CA ALA A 159 -3.02 -7.84 14.66
C ALA A 159 -2.16 -9.02 15.14
N ALA A 160 -0.84 -8.80 15.30
CA ALA A 160 0.08 -9.82 15.83
C ALA A 160 -0.23 -10.17 17.30
N LEU A 161 -0.51 -9.17 18.14
CA LEU A 161 -0.91 -9.40 19.53
C LEU A 161 -2.24 -10.16 19.63
N ALA A 162 -3.22 -9.84 18.78
CA ALA A 162 -4.48 -10.57 18.72
C ALA A 162 -4.28 -12.04 18.30
N ALA A 163 -3.44 -12.29 17.29
CA ALA A 163 -3.11 -13.64 16.85
C ALA A 163 -2.38 -14.46 17.92
N LEU A 164 -1.45 -13.83 18.65
CA LEU A 164 -0.76 -14.46 19.78
C LEU A 164 -1.75 -14.83 20.90
N ARG A 165 -2.65 -13.91 21.27
CA ARG A 165 -3.71 -14.20 22.27
C ARG A 165 -4.62 -15.35 21.84
N ALA A 166 -5.04 -15.37 20.58
CA ALA A 166 -5.85 -16.47 20.05
C ALA A 166 -5.10 -17.81 20.10
N SER A 167 -3.80 -17.81 19.75
CA SER A 167 -2.98 -19.01 19.86
C SER A 167 -2.82 -19.48 21.30
N LEU A 168 -2.55 -18.56 22.25
CA LEU A 168 -2.49 -18.88 23.68
C LEU A 168 -3.79 -19.50 24.20
N ALA A 169 -4.94 -18.95 23.81
CA ALA A 169 -6.25 -19.49 24.19
C ALA A 169 -6.45 -20.92 23.67
N THR A 170 -6.10 -21.19 22.40
CA THR A 170 -6.15 -22.57 21.87
C THR A 170 -5.14 -23.49 22.56
N PHE A 171 -3.97 -22.98 22.95
CA PHE A 171 -2.95 -23.76 23.65
C PHE A 171 -3.35 -24.14 25.07
N SER A 172 -3.90 -23.19 25.82
CA SER A 172 -4.44 -23.40 27.17
C SER A 172 -5.62 -24.39 27.14
N ALA A 173 -6.44 -24.36 26.09
CA ALA A 173 -7.54 -25.31 25.91
C ALA A 173 -7.08 -26.74 25.54
N LEU A 174 -5.97 -26.89 24.80
CA LEU A 174 -5.47 -28.18 24.31
C LEU A 174 -4.48 -28.86 25.26
N ASN A 175 -3.71 -28.11 26.03
CA ASN A 175 -2.76 -28.65 26.99
C ASN A 175 -3.23 -28.37 28.41
N LYS A 176 -3.53 -29.42 29.19
CA LYS A 176 -3.59 -29.34 30.65
C LYS A 176 -2.25 -28.77 31.12
N GLU A 177 -2.25 -27.52 31.59
CA GLU A 177 -1.10 -26.61 31.53
C GLU A 177 0.16 -27.13 32.27
N PRO A 178 1.35 -27.19 31.62
CA PRO A 178 2.63 -27.34 32.33
C PRO A 178 3.20 -26.01 32.87
N TYR A 179 2.59 -24.87 32.51
CA TYR A 179 3.01 -23.52 32.94
C TYR A 179 1.80 -22.66 33.27
N ASN A 180 1.85 -21.89 34.35
CA ASN A 180 0.76 -21.00 34.74
C ASN A 180 0.47 -19.93 33.66
N SER A 181 -0.82 -19.61 33.52
CA SER A 181 -1.33 -18.57 32.62
C SER A 181 -0.59 -17.23 32.76
N GLY A 182 -0.16 -16.65 31.63
CA GLY A 182 0.49 -15.34 31.58
C GLY A 182 2.02 -15.35 31.81
N THR A 183 2.64 -16.52 31.97
CA THR A 183 4.11 -16.63 32.10
C THR A 183 4.85 -16.45 30.75
N VAL A 184 6.10 -16.00 30.82
CA VAL A 184 6.99 -15.80 29.63
C VAL A 184 7.16 -17.09 28.82
N GLY A 185 7.14 -18.26 29.49
CA GLY A 185 7.21 -19.58 28.85
C GLY A 185 6.04 -19.86 27.91
N GLN A 186 4.81 -19.57 28.34
CA GLN A 186 3.62 -19.71 27.50
C GLN A 186 3.67 -18.78 26.27
N LEU A 187 4.08 -17.52 26.48
CA LEU A 187 4.23 -16.53 25.39
C LEU A 187 5.23 -16.98 24.33
N ASN A 188 6.39 -17.52 24.74
CA ASN A 188 7.41 -18.03 23.83
C ASN A 188 6.94 -19.26 23.05
N LEU A 189 6.20 -20.16 23.69
CA LEU A 189 5.57 -21.32 23.04
C LEU A 189 4.55 -20.86 21.99
N ALA A 190 3.60 -19.99 22.37
CA ALA A 190 2.60 -19.45 21.45
C ALA A 190 3.22 -18.68 20.27
N ARG A 191 4.36 -18.00 20.50
CA ARG A 191 5.11 -17.35 19.42
C ARG A 191 5.70 -18.37 18.43
N ARG A 192 6.29 -19.47 18.91
CA ARG A 192 6.82 -20.56 18.06
C ARG A 192 5.73 -21.24 17.25
N GLU A 193 4.58 -21.46 17.88
CA GLU A 193 3.36 -22.01 17.28
C GLU A 193 2.83 -21.13 16.13
N LEU A 194 2.68 -19.83 16.40
CA LEU A 194 2.30 -18.85 15.39
C LEU A 194 3.30 -18.84 14.22
N GLN A 195 4.60 -18.86 14.52
CA GLN A 195 5.65 -18.94 13.48
C GLN A 195 5.54 -20.21 12.64
N ARG A 196 5.31 -21.38 13.25
CA ARG A 196 5.07 -22.64 12.52
C ARG A 196 3.85 -22.56 11.62
N ARG A 197 2.74 -22.00 12.10
CA ARG A 197 1.50 -21.84 11.29
C ARG A 197 1.71 -20.88 10.11
N ILE A 198 2.41 -19.77 10.33
CA ILE A 198 2.74 -18.81 9.26
C ILE A 198 3.66 -19.47 8.22
N ALA A 199 4.71 -20.17 8.67
CA ALA A 199 5.62 -20.89 7.79
C ALA A 199 4.91 -21.99 7.00
N GLY A 200 4.03 -22.77 7.64
CA GLY A 200 3.22 -23.79 6.98
C GLY A 200 2.32 -23.22 5.89
N ARG A 201 1.64 -22.09 6.16
CA ARG A 201 0.84 -21.39 5.13
C ARG A 201 1.69 -20.83 4.00
N ALA A 202 2.90 -20.35 4.30
CA ALA A 202 3.83 -19.85 3.28
C ALA A 202 4.34 -20.99 2.38
N LEU A 203 4.71 -22.14 2.97
CA LEU A 203 5.10 -23.35 2.25
C LEU A 203 3.96 -23.89 1.38
N ALA A 204 2.74 -23.94 1.92
CA ALA A 204 1.55 -24.37 1.18
C ALA A 204 1.21 -23.44 -0.01
N ARG A 205 1.58 -22.16 0.08
CA ARG A 205 1.38 -21.17 -1.00
C ARG A 205 2.55 -21.08 -1.97
N SER A 206 3.72 -21.63 -1.64
CA SER A 206 4.88 -21.65 -2.52
C SER A 206 4.70 -22.69 -3.62
N ALA A 207 5.00 -22.33 -4.87
CA ALA A 207 5.00 -23.30 -5.96
C ALA A 207 6.14 -24.30 -5.72
N LYS A 208 5.83 -25.60 -5.62
CA LYS A 208 6.85 -26.65 -5.59
C LYS A 208 7.50 -26.71 -6.97
N LEU A 209 8.76 -26.29 -7.06
CA LEU A 209 9.58 -26.48 -8.25
C LEU A 209 9.91 -27.96 -8.37
N THR A 210 9.33 -28.65 -9.36
CA THR A 210 9.70 -30.01 -9.71
C THR A 210 10.63 -29.95 -10.92
N PHE A 211 11.88 -30.39 -10.72
CA PHE A 211 12.87 -30.45 -11.78
C PHE A 211 12.65 -31.73 -12.58
N ARG A 212 12.33 -31.60 -13.87
CA ARG A 212 12.35 -32.72 -14.80
C ARG A 212 13.74 -32.81 -15.42
N ARG A 213 14.36 -33.98 -15.35
CA ARG A 213 15.61 -34.27 -16.07
C ARG A 213 15.29 -34.23 -17.57
N VAL A 214 15.91 -33.30 -18.30
CA VAL A 214 15.81 -33.21 -19.76
C VAL A 214 17.21 -33.49 -20.32
N GLU A 215 17.30 -34.32 -21.34
CA GLU A 215 18.57 -34.59 -21.99
C GLU A 215 18.93 -33.38 -22.87
N GLY A 216 20.11 -32.81 -22.63
CA GLY A 216 20.64 -31.74 -23.47
C GLY A 216 21.13 -32.28 -24.82
N PRO A 217 21.35 -31.42 -25.82
CA PRO A 217 21.74 -31.80 -27.19
C PRO A 217 23.06 -32.60 -27.27
N ASP A 218 23.88 -32.59 -26.22
CA ASP A 218 25.16 -33.32 -26.12
C ASP A 218 25.08 -34.63 -25.31
N GLY A 219 23.87 -35.13 -25.00
CA GLY A 219 23.67 -36.34 -24.19
C GLY A 219 24.02 -36.20 -22.70
N LYS A 220 24.31 -34.98 -22.24
CA LYS A 220 24.52 -34.66 -20.81
C LYS A 220 23.21 -34.20 -20.17
N PRO A 221 22.94 -34.55 -18.89
CA PRO A 221 21.71 -34.16 -18.22
C PRO A 221 21.67 -32.64 -17.97
N VAL A 222 20.62 -31.97 -18.43
CA VAL A 222 20.34 -30.55 -18.14
C VAL A 222 19.00 -30.47 -17.40
N PHE A 223 18.94 -29.69 -16.32
CA PHE A 223 17.70 -29.53 -15.55
C PHE A 223 16.85 -28.43 -16.18
N ALA A 224 15.69 -28.80 -16.74
CA ALA A 224 14.70 -27.83 -17.19
C ALA A 224 13.77 -27.47 -16.01
N GLU A 225 13.69 -26.19 -15.68
CA GLU A 225 12.82 -25.69 -14.62
C GLU A 225 11.38 -25.59 -15.14
N THR A 226 10.49 -26.45 -14.61
CA THR A 226 9.05 -26.34 -14.87
C THR A 226 8.33 -25.98 -13.58
N ALA A 227 7.91 -24.73 -13.43
CA ALA A 227 7.05 -24.31 -12.34
C ALA A 227 5.60 -24.75 -12.60
N ARG A 228 5.14 -25.84 -11.97
CA ARG A 228 3.72 -26.20 -11.93
C ARG A 228 3.09 -25.76 -10.62
N ARG A 229 1.95 -25.10 -10.70
CA ARG A 229 1.14 -24.68 -9.55
C ARG A 229 0.10 -25.77 -9.29
N GLU A 230 0.42 -26.74 -8.43
CA GLU A 230 -0.57 -27.71 -7.97
C GLU A 230 -1.54 -27.02 -7.01
N ILE A 231 -2.77 -26.80 -7.48
CA ILE A 231 -3.90 -26.45 -6.63
C ILE A 231 -4.32 -27.77 -5.98
N GLY A 232 -4.07 -27.92 -4.68
CA GLY A 232 -4.49 -29.10 -3.93
C GLY A 232 -6.00 -29.29 -4.04
N ALA A 233 -6.42 -30.32 -4.79
CA ALA A 233 -7.78 -30.82 -4.77
C ALA A 233 -8.03 -31.43 -3.39
N GLY A 234 -9.13 -31.02 -2.77
CA GLY A 234 -9.62 -31.60 -1.53
C GLY A 234 -9.94 -33.08 -1.72
N GLU A 235 -9.65 -33.83 -0.67
CA GLU A 235 -10.26 -35.12 -0.41
C GLU A 235 -11.79 -34.92 -0.38
N ASP A 236 -12.51 -35.58 -1.29
CA ASP A 236 -13.91 -35.94 -1.10
C ASP A 236 -14.04 -37.44 -1.36
N GLY A 237 -14.54 -38.13 -0.35
CA GLY A 237 -14.65 -39.57 -0.27
C GLY A 237 -15.71 -40.16 -1.22
N GLY A 238 -15.50 -41.44 -1.51
CA GLY A 238 -16.51 -42.33 -2.06
C GLY A 238 -16.21 -43.73 -1.53
N GLU A 239 -17.01 -44.17 -0.56
CA GLU A 239 -17.37 -45.59 -0.44
C GLU A 239 -18.19 -46.00 -1.68
#